data_AF-A0A7L3XAY4-F1
#
_entry.id   AF-A0A7L3XAY4-F1
#
_cell.length_a   1.000
_cell.length_b   1.000
_cell.length_c   1.000
_cell.angle_alpha   90.00
_cell.angle_beta   90.00
_cell.angle_gamma   90.00
#
_symmetry.space_group_name_H-M   'P 1'
#
loop_
_entity.id
_entity.type
_entity.pdbx_description
1 polymer ?
#
loop_
_entity_poly.entity_id
_entity_poly.type
_entity_poly.pdbx_seq_one_letter_code
_entity_poly.pdbx_strand_id
1 'polypeptide(L)' 'KVLPGGKLVLNLYSKLVLRLPGIFQFLSGSSVETNITSHIALTQDTPGDLKLVIKDCSNLLGGFHVNLRRG' A
#
# COMPACT_ATOMS: atom_id res chain seq x y z
N LYS A 1 10.63 -23.03 -9.51
CA LYS A 1 9.85 -23.73 -8.42
C LYS A 1 9.94 -22.87 -7.15
N VAL A 2 8.85 -22.64 -6.40
CA VAL A 2 8.94 -21.87 -5.14
C VAL A 2 9.72 -22.71 -4.15
N LEU A 3 10.78 -22.14 -3.57
CA LEU A 3 11.57 -22.84 -2.58
C LEU A 3 10.83 -22.81 -1.24
N PRO A 4 10.76 -23.94 -0.51
CA PRO A 4 10.26 -23.94 0.86
C PRO A 4 11.28 -23.20 1.74
N GLY A 5 11.10 -21.89 1.85
CA GLY A 5 11.96 -20.98 2.60
C GLY A 5 11.27 -19.62 2.75
N GLY A 6 11.52 -18.96 3.89
CA GLY A 6 10.93 -17.71 4.38
C GLY A 6 9.94 -16.98 3.46
N LYS A 7 8.65 -17.00 3.83
CA LYS A 7 7.66 -16.05 3.28
C LYS A 7 7.93 -14.68 3.91
N LEU A 8 8.23 -13.69 3.09
CA LEU A 8 8.35 -12.31 3.53
C LEU A 8 7.01 -11.61 3.27
N VAL A 9 6.46 -10.98 4.30
CA VAL A 9 5.23 -10.18 4.18
C VAL A 9 5.60 -8.72 4.38
N LEU A 10 5.27 -7.88 3.39
CA LEU A 10 5.53 -6.46 3.43
C LEU A 10 4.20 -5.73 3.59
N ASN A 11 4.04 -5.04 4.71
CA ASN A 11 2.86 -4.23 5.01
C ASN A 11 3.23 -2.75 4.94
N LEU A 12 2.56 -2.01 4.08
CA LEU A 12 2.73 -0.57 3.90
C LEU A 12 1.41 0.13 4.20
N TYR A 13 1.36 0.87 5.31
CA TYR A 13 0.29 1.80 5.61
C TYR A 13 0.67 3.20 5.13
N SER A 14 -0.22 3.85 4.39
CA SER A 14 -0.06 5.22 3.94
C SER A 14 -1.33 6.02 4.17
N LYS A 15 -1.16 7.28 4.58
CA LYS A 15 -2.26 8.23 4.78
C LYS A 15 -1.90 9.55 4.10
N LEU A 16 -2.70 9.92 3.12
CA LEU A 16 -2.58 11.21 2.44
C LEU A 16 -3.61 12.18 3.00
N VAL A 17 -3.18 13.32 3.52
CA VAL A 17 -4.07 14.41 3.97
C VAL A 17 -4.02 15.56 2.97
N LEU A 18 -5.18 15.94 2.46
CA LEU A 18 -5.33 17.00 1.47
C LEU A 18 -5.35 18.36 2.16
N ARG A 19 -4.46 19.26 1.73
CA ARG A 19 -4.43 20.67 2.12
C ARG A 19 -4.69 21.50 0.86
N LEU A 20 -5.93 21.94 0.72
CA LEU A 20 -6.46 22.57 -0.48
C LEU A 20 -6.72 24.05 -0.19
N PRO A 21 -5.97 24.98 -0.81
CA PRO A 21 -6.19 26.42 -0.61
C PRO A 21 -7.37 26.95 -1.43
N GLY A 22 -7.75 28.21 -1.17
CA GLY A 22 -8.72 28.97 -1.97
C GLY A 22 -10.14 28.41 -1.86
N ILE A 23 -10.86 28.33 -2.99
CA ILE A 23 -12.25 27.87 -3.04
C ILE A 23 -12.45 26.44 -2.54
N PHE A 24 -11.39 25.63 -2.43
CA PHE A 24 -11.44 24.26 -1.92
C PHE A 24 -11.01 24.13 -0.46
N GLN A 25 -10.82 25.25 0.25
CA GLN A 25 -10.49 25.26 1.68
C GLN A 25 -11.53 24.51 2.54
N PHE A 26 -12.79 24.48 2.10
CA PHE A 26 -13.84 23.72 2.78
C PHE A 26 -13.59 22.20 2.78
N LEU A 27 -12.79 21.67 1.85
CA LEU A 27 -12.40 20.25 1.79
C LEU A 27 -11.07 19.96 2.50
N SER A 28 -10.39 20.99 2.99
CA SER A 28 -9.08 20.83 3.64
C SER A 28 -9.18 19.95 4.89
N GLY A 29 -8.27 18.98 5.00
CA GLY A 29 -8.31 17.96 6.04
C GLY A 29 -9.00 16.67 5.63
N SER A 30 -9.52 16.57 4.40
CA SER A 30 -9.90 15.29 3.81
C SER A 30 -8.67 14.39 3.69
N SER A 31 -8.85 13.07 3.80
CA SER A 31 -7.75 12.13 3.71
C SER A 31 -8.09 10.84 3.00
N VAL A 32 -7.08 10.22 2.43
CA VAL A 32 -7.15 8.88 1.84
C VAL A 32 -6.19 7.98 2.56
N GLU A 33 -6.66 6.83 3.00
CA GLU A 33 -5.84 5.82 3.67
C GLU A 33 -5.72 4.58 2.79
N THR A 34 -4.50 4.08 2.64
CA THR A 34 -4.20 2.85 1.91
C THR A 34 -3.37 1.93 2.77
N ASN A 35 -3.72 0.65 2.75
CA ASN A 35 -2.93 -0.41 3.35
C ASN A 35 -2.59 -1.42 2.26
N ILE A 36 -1.30 -1.61 2.02
CA ILE A 36 -0.79 -2.49 0.97
C ILE A 36 -0.08 -3.65 1.65
N THR A 37 -0.61 -4.85 1.46
CA THR A 37 0.03 -6.09 1.90
C THR A 37 0.54 -6.85 0.70
N SER A 38 1.85 -7.05 0.64
CA SER A 38 2.54 -7.78 -0.41
C SER A 38 3.23 -9.01 0.14
N HIS A 39 3.00 -10.16 -0.48
CA HIS A 39 3.70 -11.39 -0.14
C HIS A 39 4.85 -11.61 -1.13
N ILE A 40 6.06 -11.72 -0.60
CA ILE A 40 7.28 -11.99 -1.36
C ILE A 40 7.71 -13.41 -1.05
N ALA A 41 7.99 -14.18 -2.10
CA ALA A 41 8.48 -15.53 -2.00
C ALA A 41 9.84 -15.67 -2.69
N LEU A 42 10.65 -16.58 -2.16
CA LEU A 42 11.89 -17.01 -2.80
C LEU A 42 11.58 -18.09 -3.84
N THR A 43 12.05 -17.90 -5.07
CA THR A 43 11.94 -18.87 -6.15
C THR A 43 13.31 -19.20 -6.71
N GLN A 44 13.40 -20.37 -7.32
CA GLN A 44 14.59 -20.81 -8.04
C GLN A 44 14.16 -21.46 -9.34
N ASP A 45 14.64 -20.91 -10.46
CA ASP A 45 14.38 -21.44 -11.80
C ASP A 45 15.54 -22.34 -12.23
N THR A 46 16.77 -21.88 -12.00
CA THR A 46 18.02 -22.62 -12.23
C THR A 46 18.69 -22.93 -10.88
N PRO A 47 19.23 -24.13 -10.64
CA PRO A 47 19.96 -24.43 -9.41
C PRO A 47 21.07 -23.40 -9.14
N GLY A 48 21.06 -22.83 -7.93
CA GLY A 48 21.98 -21.77 -7.51
C GLY A 48 21.49 -20.33 -7.75
N ASP A 49 20.49 -20.10 -8.61
CA ASP A 49 19.97 -18.76 -8.91
C ASP A 49 18.68 -18.47 -8.12
N LEU A 50 18.84 -17.76 -7.00
CA LEU A 50 17.74 -17.40 -6.10
C LEU A 50 17.14 -16.05 -6.48
N LYS A 51 15.81 -16.01 -6.65
CA LYS A 51 15.05 -14.81 -6.99
C LYS A 51 14.00 -14.53 -5.93
N LEU A 52 13.84 -13.25 -5.58
CA LEU A 52 12.70 -12.77 -4.80
C LEU A 52 11.60 -12.34 -5.77
N VAL A 53 10.41 -12.88 -5.60
CA VAL A 53 9.28 -12.62 -6.49
C VAL A 53 8.07 -12.24 -5.65
N ILE A 54 7.41 -11.15 -6.02
CA ILE A 54 6.13 -10.75 -5.45
C ILE A 54 5.08 -11.77 -5.94
N LYS A 55 4.46 -12.48 -5.01
CA LYS A 55 3.42 -13.47 -5.30
C LYS A 55 2.07 -12.82 -5.50
N ASP A 56 1.76 -11.87 -4.64
CA ASP A 56 0.53 -11.12 -4.68
C ASP A 56 0.73 -9.79 -3.94
N CYS A 57 0.05 -8.77 -4.44
CA CYS A 57 0.01 -7.44 -3.87
C CYS A 57 -1.47 -7.09 -3.68
N SER A 58 -1.93 -7.19 -2.44
CA SER A 58 -3.27 -6.78 -2.06
C SER A 58 -3.23 -5.31 -1.64
N ASN A 59 -3.99 -4.48 -2.34
CA ASN A 59 -4.21 -3.08 -1.97
C ASN A 59 -5.59 -2.98 -1.33
N LEU A 60 -5.63 -2.62 -0.06
CA LEU A 60 -6.86 -2.28 0.64
C LEU A 60 -6.95 -0.74 0.74
N LEU A 61 -7.96 -0.14 0.12
CA LEU A 61 -8.33 1.24 0.39
C LEU A 61 -8.95 1.26 1.80
N GLY A 62 -8.17 1.72 2.78
CA GLY A 62 -8.58 1.81 4.19
C GLY A 62 -9.71 2.82 4.41
N GLY A 63 -9.88 3.76 3.48
CA GLY A 63 -11.06 4.60 3.39
C GLY A 63 -10.77 5.97 2.79
N PHE A 64 -11.85 6.62 2.36
CA PHE A 64 -11.87 8.04 2.01
C PHE A 64 -12.57 8.79 3.12
N HIS A 65 -11.87 9.68 3.80
CA HIS A 65 -12.44 10.56 4.80
C HIS A 65 -12.61 11.95 4.20
N VAL A 66 -13.84 12.42 4.08
CA VAL A 66 -14.14 13.77 3.60
C VAL A 66 -14.32 14.67 4.80
N ASN A 67 -13.49 15.71 4.91
CA ASN A 67 -13.62 16.74 5.94
C ASN A 67 -14.27 17.97 5.31
N LEU A 68 -15.44 18.35 5.82
CA LEU A 68 -16.14 19.57 5.43
C LEU A 68 -15.99 20.62 6.53
N ARG A 69 -15.15 21.61 6.29
CA ARG A 69 -15.02 22.79 7.15
C ARG A 69 -16.07 23.81 6.76
N ARG A 70 -16.69 24.47 7.74
CA ARG A 70 -17.49 25.67 7.47
C ARG A 70 -16.55 26.72 6.87
N GLY A 71 -16.93 27.24 5.70
CA GLY A 71 -16.27 28.35 5.02
C GLY A 71 -16.52 29.67 5.72
#